data_AF-A0A4Q3T997-F1
#
_entry.id   AF-A0A4Q3T997-F1
#
_cell.length_a   1.000
_cell.length_b   1.000
_cell.length_c   1.000
_cell.angle_alpha   90.00
_cell.angle_beta   90.00
_cell.angle_gamma   90.00
#
_symmetry.space_group_name_H-M   'P 1'
#
loop_
_entity.id
_entity.type
_entity.pdbx_description
1 polymer ?
#
loop_
_entity_poly.entity_id
_entity_poly.type
_entity_poly.pdbx_seq_one_letter_code
_entity_poly.pdbx_strand_id
1 'polypeptide(L)'
;MLTRRFWYLNRDETVQVSDAFLHLDPRPLVVLGEAGMGKSTVLAALAARPGYSLCTARKLINAPDPSSLLGDGHTLVIDALDEVAANRPGDAVDRVLQQLGQVGYPRFILSCRVADWRSATSLQGIADFYEQKAVELHLAPLAREDALAFLQRTLPEDRAEETLAHLEGRGLAGLWANPQTLILVEAVA
;
A
#
# COMPACT_ATOMS: atom_id res chain seq x y z
N MET A 1 -5.92 -13.98 5.99
CA MET A 1 -5.77 -12.56 5.67
C MET A 1 -6.80 -12.22 4.60
N LEU A 2 -7.49 -11.08 4.69
CA LEU A 2 -8.41 -10.66 3.64
C LEU A 2 -7.63 -10.40 2.35
N THR A 3 -8.04 -11.02 1.25
CA THR A 3 -7.49 -10.72 -0.08
C THR A 3 -7.84 -9.28 -0.43
N ARG A 4 -6.83 -8.47 -0.73
CA ARG A 4 -7.05 -7.06 -1.09
C ARG A 4 -7.07 -6.89 -2.60
N ARG A 5 -7.97 -6.04 -3.08
CA ARG A 5 -8.09 -5.67 -4.48
C ARG A 5 -7.35 -4.37 -4.73
N PHE A 6 -6.75 -4.28 -5.90
CA PHE A 6 -6.06 -3.11 -6.38
C PHE A 6 -6.49 -2.79 -7.80
N TRP A 7 -6.20 -1.59 -8.24
CA TRP A 7 -6.31 -1.21 -9.62
C TRP A 7 -5.18 -0.28 -10.03
N TYR A 8 -4.85 -0.27 -11.32
CA TYR A 8 -3.93 0.68 -11.91
C TYR A 8 -4.45 1.13 -13.27
N LEU A 9 -3.98 2.28 -13.73
CA LEU A 9 -4.27 2.77 -15.07
C LEU A 9 -3.23 2.23 -16.06
N ASN A 10 -3.69 1.55 -17.09
CA ASN A 10 -2.88 1.16 -18.23
C ASN A 10 -3.33 1.96 -19.44
N ARG A 11 -2.55 2.98 -19.81
CA ARG A 11 -2.97 4.00 -20.79
C ARG A 11 -4.25 4.68 -20.28
N ASP A 12 -5.40 4.29 -20.78
CA ASP A 12 -6.71 4.83 -20.39
C ASP A 12 -7.66 3.76 -19.84
N GLU A 13 -7.19 2.53 -19.66
CA GLU A 13 -7.98 1.42 -19.13
C GLU A 13 -7.67 1.16 -17.66
N THR A 14 -8.70 1.07 -16.83
CA THR A 14 -8.55 0.65 -15.43
C THR A 14 -8.44 -0.87 -15.37
N VAL A 15 -7.30 -1.37 -14.91
CA VAL A 15 -7.05 -2.80 -14.74
C VAL A 15 -7.18 -3.17 -13.27
N GLN A 16 -8.09 -4.09 -12.95
CA GLN A 16 -8.27 -4.62 -11.59
C GLN A 16 -7.36 -5.84 -11.38
N VAL A 17 -6.71 -5.90 -10.23
CA VAL A 17 -5.81 -7.00 -9.85
C VAL A 17 -5.96 -7.34 -8.36
N SER A 18 -5.57 -8.55 -7.97
CA SER A 18 -5.47 -8.91 -6.55
C SER A 18 -4.09 -8.58 -5.97
N ASP A 19 -3.95 -8.71 -4.65
CA ASP A 19 -2.68 -8.64 -3.92
C ASP A 19 -1.56 -9.54 -4.49
N ALA A 20 -1.90 -10.63 -5.17
CA ALA A 20 -0.93 -11.48 -5.87
C ALA A 20 -0.09 -10.70 -6.90
N PHE A 21 -0.64 -9.65 -7.49
CA PHE A 21 0.07 -8.79 -8.45
C PHE A 21 1.32 -8.13 -7.84
N LEU A 22 1.31 -7.83 -6.53
CA LEU A 22 2.46 -7.26 -5.82
C LEU A 22 3.71 -8.15 -5.90
N HIS A 23 3.50 -9.46 -6.06
CA HIS A 23 4.57 -10.45 -6.17
C HIS A 23 4.89 -10.80 -7.64
N LEU A 24 3.86 -10.90 -8.48
CA LEU A 24 3.99 -11.39 -9.85
C LEU A 24 4.56 -10.37 -10.83
N ASP A 25 4.33 -9.08 -10.60
CA ASP A 25 4.80 -8.03 -11.50
C ASP A 25 6.25 -7.63 -11.17
N PRO A 26 7.21 -7.75 -12.10
CA PRO A 26 8.63 -7.46 -11.82
C PRO A 26 8.94 -5.96 -11.73
N ARG A 27 8.01 -5.08 -12.12
CA ARG A 27 8.24 -3.63 -12.09
C ARG A 27 8.31 -3.11 -10.66
N PRO A 28 8.90 -1.92 -10.45
CA PRO A 28 8.69 -1.18 -9.23
C PRO A 28 7.21 -0.83 -9.05
N LEU A 29 6.70 -0.94 -7.83
CA LEU A 29 5.29 -0.68 -7.54
C LEU A 29 5.15 0.45 -6.52
N VAL A 30 4.16 1.30 -6.73
CA VAL A 30 3.76 2.35 -5.79
C VAL A 30 2.34 2.07 -5.34
N VAL A 31 2.19 1.57 -4.12
CA VAL A 31 0.91 1.22 -3.50
C VAL A 31 0.27 2.48 -2.89
N LEU A 32 -0.79 2.95 -3.53
CA LEU A 32 -1.50 4.17 -3.16
C LEU A 32 -2.80 3.85 -2.44
N GLY A 33 -3.11 4.62 -1.40
CA GLY A 33 -4.39 4.50 -0.71
C GLY A 33 -4.50 5.47 0.45
N GLU A 34 -5.73 5.75 0.87
CA GLU A 34 -5.99 6.67 1.98
C GLU A 34 -5.48 6.12 3.33
N ALA A 35 -5.47 6.99 4.33
CA ALA A 35 -5.19 6.59 5.70
C ALA A 35 -6.18 5.50 6.17
N GLY A 36 -5.68 4.50 6.89
CA GLY A 36 -6.50 3.39 7.38
C GLY A 36 -6.84 2.30 6.36
N MET A 37 -6.53 2.49 5.06
CA MET A 37 -6.87 1.51 4.01
C MET A 37 -6.15 0.15 4.11
N GLY A 38 -5.19 0.02 5.03
CA GLY A 38 -4.46 -1.22 5.28
C GLY A 38 -3.19 -1.42 4.46
N LYS A 39 -2.59 -0.35 3.91
CA LYS A 39 -1.34 -0.41 3.14
C LYS A 39 -0.22 -1.13 3.90
N SER A 40 0.06 -0.70 5.13
CA SER A 40 1.07 -1.33 5.99
C SER A 40 0.80 -2.81 6.24
N THR A 41 -0.46 -3.22 6.40
CA THR A 41 -0.85 -4.62 6.58
C THR A 41 -0.57 -5.46 5.33
N VAL A 42 -0.89 -4.93 4.14
CA VAL A 42 -0.58 -5.57 2.85
C VAL A 42 0.93 -5.74 2.69
N LEU A 43 1.69 -4.67 2.94
CA LEU A 43 3.15 -4.66 2.80
C LEU A 43 3.82 -5.62 3.79
N ALA A 44 3.36 -5.65 5.03
CA ALA A 44 3.87 -6.59 6.04
C ALA A 44 3.64 -8.05 5.65
N ALA A 45 2.46 -8.38 5.12
CA ALA A 45 2.20 -9.74 4.65
C ALA A 45 3.04 -10.12 3.43
N LEU A 46 3.30 -9.17 2.53
CA LEU A 46 4.18 -9.39 1.39
C LEU A 46 5.63 -9.65 1.85
N ALA A 47 6.11 -8.89 2.82
CA ALA A 47 7.45 -9.02 3.38
C ALA A 47 7.67 -10.30 4.19
N ALA A 48 6.61 -11.01 4.58
CA ALA A 48 6.74 -12.34 5.19
C ALA A 48 7.21 -13.40 4.18
N ARG A 49 7.24 -13.09 2.88
CA ARG A 49 7.70 -14.01 1.82
C ARG A 49 9.23 -13.92 1.66
N PRO A 50 9.90 -15.04 1.32
CA PRO A 50 11.33 -15.01 1.03
C PRO A 50 11.67 -14.02 -0.11
N GLY A 51 12.80 -13.33 0.04
CA GLY A 51 13.28 -12.37 -0.97
C GLY A 51 12.78 -10.94 -0.81
N TYR A 52 11.95 -10.67 0.20
CA TYR A 52 11.41 -9.35 0.52
C TYR A 52 11.95 -8.85 1.86
N SER A 53 12.28 -7.56 1.92
CA SER A 53 12.72 -6.91 3.16
C SER A 53 11.91 -5.65 3.41
N LEU A 54 11.28 -5.54 4.60
CA LEU A 54 10.42 -4.42 4.97
C LEU A 54 11.19 -3.36 5.78
N CYS A 55 11.07 -2.11 5.37
CA CYS A 55 11.47 -0.95 6.16
C CYS A 55 10.49 0.21 5.94
N THR A 56 10.54 1.22 6.81
CA THR A 56 9.84 2.48 6.55
C THR A 56 10.69 3.38 5.67
N ALA A 57 10.06 4.27 4.89
CA ALA A 57 10.76 5.26 4.07
C ALA A 57 11.72 6.11 4.94
N ARG A 58 11.26 6.52 6.13
CA ARG A 58 12.11 7.22 7.11
C ARG A 58 13.33 6.40 7.54
N LYS A 59 13.19 5.10 7.77
CA LYS A 59 14.32 4.23 8.15
C LYS A 59 15.31 4.10 7.00
N LEU A 60 14.83 3.90 5.78
CA LEU A 60 15.67 3.81 4.58
C LEU A 60 16.48 5.07 4.35
N ILE A 61 15.82 6.23 4.35
CA ILE A 61 16.45 7.53 4.07
C ILE A 61 17.57 7.87 5.06
N ASN A 62 17.41 7.46 6.32
CA ASN A 62 18.38 7.74 7.38
C ASN A 62 19.34 6.57 7.64
N ALA A 63 19.27 5.49 6.85
CA ALA A 63 20.20 4.38 6.98
C ALA A 63 21.59 4.81 6.50
N PRO A 64 22.64 4.61 7.31
CA PRO A 64 24.01 4.86 6.88
C PRO A 64 24.46 3.83 5.83
N ASP A 65 23.89 2.63 5.89
CA ASP A 65 24.13 1.55 4.92
C ASP A 65 22.79 0.87 4.57
N PRO A 66 22.19 1.18 3.42
CA PRO A 66 20.94 0.57 2.97
C PRO A 66 21.07 -0.92 2.64
N SER A 67 22.27 -1.47 2.42
CA SER A 67 22.47 -2.90 2.13
C SER A 67 22.03 -3.77 3.30
N SER A 68 22.23 -3.28 4.53
CA SER A 68 21.76 -3.93 5.75
C SER A 68 20.23 -4.05 5.84
N LEU A 69 19.49 -3.16 5.17
CA LEU A 69 18.03 -3.21 5.11
C LEU A 69 17.53 -4.18 4.04
N LEU A 70 18.28 -4.38 2.97
CA LEU A 70 17.96 -5.35 1.93
C LEU A 70 18.30 -6.77 2.38
N GLY A 71 19.44 -6.96 3.05
CA GLY A 71 19.96 -8.28 3.43
C GLY A 71 20.16 -9.18 2.21
N ASP A 72 19.74 -10.43 2.32
CA ASP A 72 19.75 -11.41 1.21
C ASP A 72 18.52 -11.28 0.28
N GLY A 73 17.69 -10.25 0.49
CA GLY A 73 16.51 -9.96 -0.31
C GLY A 73 16.87 -9.38 -1.68
N HIS A 74 15.90 -9.42 -2.59
CA HIS A 74 16.02 -8.78 -3.91
C HIS A 74 14.89 -7.76 -4.17
N THR A 75 13.90 -7.68 -3.27
CA THR A 75 12.87 -6.63 -3.27
C THR A 75 12.85 -5.90 -1.94
N LEU A 76 12.93 -4.56 -1.99
CA LEU A 76 12.74 -3.71 -0.82
C LEU A 76 11.29 -3.23 -0.73
N VAL A 77 10.62 -3.55 0.37
CA VAL A 77 9.27 -3.06 0.68
C VAL A 77 9.40 -1.86 1.60
N ILE A 78 8.94 -0.71 1.14
CA ILE A 78 9.15 0.59 1.77
C ILE A 78 7.79 1.17 2.17
N ASP A 79 7.52 1.26 3.46
CA ASP A 79 6.24 1.74 3.97
C ASP A 79 6.28 3.23 4.36
N ALA A 80 5.13 3.89 4.24
CA ALA A 80 4.86 5.23 4.76
C ALA A 80 5.75 6.34 4.19
N LEU A 81 5.82 6.46 2.85
CA LEU A 81 6.49 7.61 2.21
C LEU A 81 5.89 8.95 2.65
N ASP A 82 4.56 9.00 2.84
CA ASP A 82 3.82 10.20 3.27
C ASP A 82 4.22 10.71 4.67
N GLU A 83 4.93 9.90 5.47
CA GLU A 83 5.44 10.31 6.80
C GLU A 83 6.83 10.96 6.74
N VAL A 84 7.43 11.06 5.55
CA VAL A 84 8.71 11.72 5.33
C VAL A 84 8.47 13.20 5.12
N ALA A 85 9.07 14.03 5.98
CA ALA A 85 9.07 15.47 5.78
C ALA A 85 9.83 15.81 4.48
N ALA A 86 9.13 16.47 3.57
CA ALA A 86 9.65 16.95 2.30
C ALA A 86 9.55 18.48 2.25
N ASN A 87 10.62 19.15 1.84
CA ASN A 87 10.60 20.61 1.68
C ASN A 87 9.98 21.00 0.35
N ARG A 88 10.10 20.13 -0.66
CA ARG A 88 9.52 20.28 -1.99
C ARG A 88 8.83 18.98 -2.42
N PRO A 89 7.83 19.07 -3.31
CA PRO A 89 7.23 17.88 -3.88
C PRO A 89 8.28 17.05 -4.65
N GLY A 90 8.31 15.74 -4.43
CA GLY A 90 9.31 14.84 -5.02
C GLY A 90 10.51 14.52 -4.14
N ASP A 91 10.89 15.41 -3.20
CA ASP A 91 12.10 15.24 -2.37
C ASP A 91 12.13 13.89 -1.64
N ALA A 92 10.99 13.43 -1.13
CA ALA A 92 10.90 12.16 -0.41
C ALA A 92 11.23 10.96 -1.33
N VAL A 93 10.77 11.00 -2.59
CA VAL A 93 11.05 9.95 -3.58
C VAL A 93 12.52 9.99 -4.00
N ASP A 94 13.06 11.17 -4.26
CA ASP A 94 14.46 11.32 -4.66
C ASP A 94 15.42 10.78 -3.59
N ARG A 95 15.12 11.03 -2.31
CA ARG A 95 15.90 10.49 -1.19
C ARG A 95 15.80 8.98 -1.07
N VAL A 96 14.63 8.40 -1.38
CA VAL A 96 14.48 6.94 -1.46
C VAL A 96 15.29 6.38 -2.63
N LEU A 97 15.20 6.99 -3.82
CA LEU A 97 15.97 6.58 -5.00
C LEU A 97 17.48 6.66 -4.76
N GLN A 98 17.96 7.69 -4.07
CA GLN A 98 19.37 7.81 -3.69
C GLN A 98 19.85 6.64 -2.82
N GLN A 99 19.02 6.16 -1.89
CA GLN A 99 19.35 5.00 -1.06
C GLN A 99 19.27 3.69 -1.86
N LEU A 100 18.28 3.55 -2.73
CA LEU A 100 18.18 2.40 -3.64
C LEU A 100 19.38 2.32 -4.60
N GLY A 101 19.91 3.45 -5.06
CA GLY A 101 21.09 3.49 -5.91
C GLY A 101 22.35 2.96 -5.24
N GLN A 102 22.49 3.12 -3.92
CA GLN A 102 23.62 2.59 -3.16
C GLN A 102 23.62 1.05 -3.07
N VAL A 103 22.47 0.42 -3.29
CA VAL A 103 22.31 -1.05 -3.32
C VAL A 103 22.01 -1.59 -4.72
N GLY A 104 22.30 -0.80 -5.77
CA GLY A 104 22.19 -1.24 -7.16
C GLY A 104 20.76 -1.29 -7.71
N TYR A 105 19.86 -0.45 -7.21
CA TYR A 105 18.47 -0.33 -7.67
C TYR A 105 17.71 -1.66 -7.67
N PRO A 106 17.58 -2.35 -6.52
CA PRO A 106 16.73 -3.53 -6.42
C PRO A 106 15.29 -3.16 -6.76
N ARG A 107 14.47 -4.17 -7.04
CA ARG A 107 13.03 -3.95 -7.17
C ARG A 107 12.50 -3.35 -5.87
N PHE A 108 11.58 -2.39 -5.95
CA PHE A 108 10.96 -1.83 -4.75
C PHE A 108 9.44 -1.83 -4.84
N ILE A 109 8.81 -1.85 -3.66
CA ILE A 109 7.37 -1.64 -3.48
C ILE A 109 7.21 -0.57 -2.41
N LEU A 110 6.68 0.59 -2.79
CA LEU A 110 6.59 1.77 -1.93
C LEU A 110 5.13 2.06 -1.60
N SER A 111 4.77 2.33 -0.34
CA SER A 111 3.43 2.81 -0.01
C SER A 111 3.39 4.33 0.19
N CYS A 112 2.28 4.95 -0.23
CA CYS A 112 2.03 6.38 -0.02
C CYS A 112 0.51 6.67 0.03
N ARG A 113 0.15 7.89 0.46
CA ARG A 113 -1.19 8.45 0.27
C ARG A 113 -1.34 8.99 -1.15
N VAL A 114 -2.58 8.97 -1.66
CA VAL A 114 -2.87 9.41 -3.04
C VAL A 114 -2.54 10.89 -3.23
N ALA A 115 -2.90 11.74 -2.26
CA ALA A 115 -2.66 13.19 -2.33
C ALA A 115 -1.17 13.54 -2.31
N ASP A 116 -0.40 12.89 -1.43
CA ASP A 116 1.05 13.11 -1.29
C ASP A 116 1.81 12.63 -2.52
N TRP A 117 1.37 11.52 -3.14
CA TRP A 117 1.97 11.01 -4.37
C TRP A 117 1.74 11.93 -5.57
N ARG A 118 0.51 12.39 -5.81
CA ARG A 118 0.17 13.26 -6.96
C ARG A 118 0.90 14.60 -6.96
N SER A 119 1.30 15.05 -5.78
CA SER A 119 2.04 16.30 -5.62
C SER A 119 3.49 16.15 -6.07
N ALA A 120 4.05 14.94 -6.01
CA ALA A 120 5.41 14.64 -6.40
C ALA A 120 5.51 14.39 -7.91
N THR A 121 6.41 15.10 -8.60
CA THR A 121 6.75 14.89 -10.03
C THR A 121 7.52 13.56 -10.27
N SER A 122 7.25 12.54 -9.46
CA SER A 122 8.15 11.45 -9.05
C SER A 122 8.27 10.29 -10.03
N LEU A 123 7.34 10.13 -10.97
CA LEU A 123 7.41 9.03 -11.94
C LEU A 123 8.58 9.16 -12.92
N GLN A 124 8.97 10.39 -13.26
CA GLN A 124 10.05 10.62 -14.22
C GLN A 124 11.40 10.23 -13.61
N GLY A 125 11.65 10.63 -12.36
CA GLY A 125 12.86 10.27 -11.63
C GLY A 125 13.03 8.76 -11.43
N ILE A 126 11.94 8.01 -11.24
CA ILE A 126 12.02 6.54 -11.16
C ILE A 126 12.37 5.93 -12.53
N ALA A 127 11.80 6.45 -13.62
CA ALA A 127 12.04 5.93 -14.97
C ALA A 127 13.48 6.14 -15.46
N ASP A 128 14.21 7.09 -14.88
CA ASP A 128 15.63 7.33 -15.23
C ASP A 128 16.57 6.25 -14.68
N PHE A 129 16.17 5.54 -13.62
CA PHE A 129 17.00 4.52 -12.95
C PHE A 129 16.50 3.08 -13.16
N TYR A 130 15.26 2.91 -13.61
CA TYR A 130 14.65 1.60 -13.84
C TYR A 130 14.27 1.43 -15.32
N GLU A 131 14.54 0.25 -15.88
CA GLU A 131 14.19 -0.07 -17.28
C GLU A 131 12.69 0.05 -17.58
N GLN A 132 11.86 -0.14 -16.56
CA GLN A 132 10.41 -0.08 -16.66
C GLN A 132 9.86 0.94 -15.67
N LYS A 133 8.87 1.73 -16.13
CA LYS A 133 8.18 2.69 -15.28
C LYS A 133 7.50 1.99 -14.10
N ALA A 134 7.54 2.65 -12.95
CA ALA A 134 6.79 2.19 -11.78
C ALA A 134 5.28 2.16 -12.07
N VAL A 135 4.59 1.17 -11.50
CA VAL A 135 3.13 1.06 -11.58
C VAL A 135 2.51 1.73 -10.36
N GLU A 136 1.67 2.72 -10.60
CA GLU A 136 0.81 3.30 -9.56
C GLU A 136 -0.38 2.37 -9.30
N LEU A 137 -0.29 1.64 -8.20
CA LEU A 137 -1.25 0.62 -7.82
C LEU A 137 -2.12 1.12 -6.67
N HIS A 138 -3.38 1.43 -6.97
CA HIS A 138 -4.34 1.94 -6.00
C HIS A 138 -5.03 0.80 -5.25
N LEU A 139 -4.92 0.80 -3.93
CA LEU A 139 -5.63 -0.10 -3.04
C LEU A 139 -7.13 0.25 -3.03
N ALA A 140 -7.96 -0.70 -3.42
CA ALA A 140 -9.41 -0.52 -3.41
C ALA A 140 -9.97 -0.52 -1.98
N PRO A 141 -11.07 0.20 -1.73
CA PRO A 141 -11.85 0.01 -0.51
C PRO A 141 -12.24 -1.47 -0.33
N LEU A 142 -12.53 -1.89 0.90
CA LEU A 142 -13.22 -3.15 1.13
C LEU A 142 -14.54 -3.12 0.35
N ALA A 143 -14.90 -4.22 -0.32
CA ALA A 143 -16.29 -4.37 -0.71
C ALA A 143 -17.08 -5.01 0.42
N ARG A 144 -18.40 -5.01 0.26
CA ARG A 144 -19.33 -5.45 1.29
C ARG A 144 -19.07 -6.88 1.72
N GLU A 145 -18.75 -7.77 0.79
CA GLU A 145 -18.41 -9.16 1.07
C GLU A 145 -17.15 -9.31 1.92
N ASP A 146 -16.13 -8.46 1.70
CA ASP A 146 -14.89 -8.47 2.51
C ASP A 146 -15.16 -7.93 3.92
N ALA A 147 -15.98 -6.88 4.03
CA ALA A 147 -16.37 -6.28 5.29
C ALA A 147 -17.24 -7.22 6.13
N LEU A 148 -18.15 -7.95 5.49
CA LEU A 148 -18.97 -8.98 6.13
C LEU A 148 -18.08 -10.11 6.65
N ALA A 149 -17.21 -10.66 5.80
CA ALA A 149 -16.27 -11.70 6.19
C ALA A 149 -15.32 -11.25 7.30
N PHE A 150 -15.00 -9.94 7.37
CA PHE A 150 -14.23 -9.37 8.47
C PHE A 150 -15.00 -9.44 9.79
N LEU A 151 -16.24 -8.93 9.83
CA LEU A 151 -17.08 -8.89 11.04
C LEU A 151 -17.46 -10.29 11.53
N GLN A 152 -17.71 -11.23 10.62
CA GLN A 152 -18.05 -12.62 10.96
C GLN A 152 -16.92 -13.39 11.69
N ARG A 153 -15.73 -12.81 11.82
CA ARG A 153 -14.65 -13.38 12.62
C ARG A 153 -14.91 -13.30 14.12
N THR A 154 -15.74 -12.35 14.54
CA THR A 154 -16.02 -12.05 15.95
C THR A 154 -17.52 -11.99 16.24
N LEU A 155 -18.33 -11.58 15.27
CA LEU A 155 -19.78 -11.46 15.38
C LEU A 155 -20.50 -12.65 14.73
N PRO A 156 -21.68 -13.04 15.26
CA PRO A 156 -22.63 -13.89 14.54
C PRO A 156 -23.01 -13.28 13.17
N GLU A 157 -23.33 -14.14 12.20
CA GLU A 157 -23.62 -13.74 10.81
C GLU A 157 -24.78 -12.74 10.71
N ASP A 158 -25.86 -12.97 11.46
CA ASP A 158 -27.02 -12.07 11.52
C ASP A 158 -26.64 -10.68 12.05
N ARG A 159 -25.83 -10.63 13.11
CA ARG A 159 -25.31 -9.37 13.68
C ARG A 159 -24.38 -8.62 12.75
N ALA A 160 -23.52 -9.33 12.04
CA ALA A 160 -22.63 -8.74 11.04
C ALA A 160 -23.42 -8.11 9.89
N GLU A 161 -24.44 -8.81 9.36
CA GLU A 161 -25.33 -8.29 8.33
C GLU A 161 -26.15 -7.08 8.81
N GLU A 162 -26.74 -7.15 10.01
CA GLU A 162 -27.47 -6.03 10.62
C GLU A 162 -26.58 -4.78 10.76
N THR A 163 -25.33 -4.97 11.18
CA THR A 163 -24.37 -3.87 11.36
C THR A 163 -24.06 -3.18 10.04
N LEU A 164 -23.77 -3.94 8.97
CA LEU A 164 -23.50 -3.37 7.66
C LEU A 164 -24.74 -2.68 7.09
N ALA A 165 -25.91 -3.33 7.15
CA ALA A 165 -27.16 -2.77 6.66
C ALA A 165 -27.54 -1.47 7.39
N HIS A 166 -27.29 -1.39 8.70
CA HIS A 166 -27.53 -0.19 9.50
C HIS A 166 -26.63 0.98 9.09
N LEU A 167 -25.36 0.74 8.81
CA LEU A 167 -24.45 1.75 8.29
C LEU A 167 -24.87 2.21 6.89
N GLU A 168 -25.22 1.27 6.01
CA GLU A 168 -25.70 1.55 4.65
C GLU A 168 -26.98 2.39 4.67
N GLY A 169 -27.97 2.01 5.49
CA GLY A 169 -29.23 2.75 5.64
C GLY A 169 -29.07 4.17 6.18
N ARG A 170 -27.93 4.49 6.80
CA ARG A 170 -27.57 5.83 7.27
C ARG A 170 -26.63 6.59 6.32
N GLY A 171 -26.30 6.03 5.16
CA GLY A 171 -25.33 6.62 4.23
C GLY A 171 -23.89 6.58 4.74
N LEU A 172 -23.58 5.72 5.71
CA LEU A 172 -22.28 5.57 6.35
C LEU A 172 -21.48 4.38 5.81
N ALA A 173 -21.75 3.96 4.57
CA ALA A 173 -21.06 2.84 3.93
C ALA A 173 -19.52 3.02 3.87
N GLY A 174 -19.06 4.27 3.82
CA GLY A 174 -17.62 4.59 3.88
C GLY A 174 -16.94 4.09 5.16
N LEU A 175 -17.68 3.91 6.26
CA LEU A 175 -17.13 3.41 7.53
C LEU A 175 -16.78 1.93 7.49
N TRP A 176 -17.54 1.09 6.76
CA TRP A 176 -17.16 -0.31 6.60
C TRP A 176 -16.20 -0.52 5.43
N ALA A 177 -16.18 0.39 4.45
CA ALA A 177 -15.30 0.30 3.29
C ALA A 177 -13.82 0.56 3.61
N ASN A 178 -13.52 1.23 4.73
CA ASN A 178 -12.17 1.43 5.24
C ASN A 178 -11.88 0.46 6.42
N PRO A 179 -10.84 -0.40 6.34
CA PRO A 179 -10.53 -1.37 7.38
C PRO A 179 -10.34 -0.76 8.78
N GLN A 180 -9.73 0.41 8.89
CA GLN A 180 -9.49 1.05 10.18
C GLN A 180 -10.81 1.45 10.85
N THR A 181 -11.74 2.02 10.10
CA THR A 181 -13.06 2.39 10.64
C THR A 181 -13.93 1.16 10.88
N LEU A 182 -13.79 0.10 10.08
CA LEU A 182 -14.48 -1.16 10.30
C LEU A 182 -14.07 -1.83 11.62
N ILE A 183 -12.80 -1.74 12.02
CA ILE A 183 -12.34 -2.19 13.36
C ILE A 183 -13.05 -1.40 14.47
N LEU A 184 -13.27 -0.10 14.28
CA LEU A 184 -14.00 0.71 15.27
C LEU A 184 -15.48 0.34 15.33
N VAL A 185 -16.08 0.00 14.18
CA VAL A 185 -17.46 -0.50 14.10
C VAL A 185 -17.58 -1.84 14.81
N GLU A 186 -16.69 -2.79 14.54
CA GLU A 186 -16.64 -4.11 15.18
C GLU A 186 -16.58 -4.00 16.72
N ALA A 187 -15.82 -3.04 17.24
CA ALA A 187 -15.66 -2.85 18.69
C ALA A 187 -16.93 -2.36 19.42
N VAL A 188 -17.94 -1.87 18.69
CA VAL A 188 -19.18 -1.31 19.26
C VAL A 188 -20.45 -1.98 18.71
N ALA A 189 -20.29 -3.04 17.92
CA ALA A 189 -21.37 -3.80 17.30
C ALA A 189 -22.02 -4.81 18.27
#